data_AF-A0A8J3R8T6-F1
#
_entry.id   AF-A0A8J3R8T6-F1
#
_cell.length_a   1.000
_cell.length_b   1.000
_cell.length_c   1.000
_cell.angle_alpha   90.00
_cell.angle_beta   90.00
_cell.angle_gamma   90.00
#
_symmetry.space_group_name_H-M   'P 1'
#
loop_
_entity.id
_entity.type
_entity.pdbx_description
1 polymer ?
#
loop_
_entity_poly.entity_id
_entity_poly.type
_entity_poly.pdbx_seq_one_letter_code
_entity_poly.pdbx_strand_id
1 'polypeptide(L)'
;MGTEQQHTSIRVSTVTRDKIAHIAEQEERSMTAVIDDAVEQYRKKQFWEKVREQVERTKREDPEGWAGYLAEVEEINGPPSRTHRIAPEWEGLIDFPQGER
;
A
#
# COMPACT_ATOMS: atom_id res chain seq x y z
N MET A 1 10.83 29.08 -3.21
CA MET A 1 9.47 29.53 -2.84
C MET A 1 8.94 28.52 -1.84
N GLY A 2 8.93 28.86 -0.55
CA GLY A 2 8.41 27.95 0.47
C GLY A 2 6.93 27.73 0.23
N THR A 3 6.49 26.48 0.22
CA THR A 3 5.07 26.15 0.22
C THR A 3 4.51 26.58 1.57
N GLU A 4 3.93 27.79 1.66
CA GLU A 4 3.06 28.12 2.79
C GLU A 4 1.93 27.09 2.83
N GLN A 5 1.83 26.36 3.94
CA GLN A 5 0.70 25.46 4.16
C GLN A 5 -0.57 26.30 4.32
N GLN A 6 -1.36 26.37 3.25
CA GLN A 6 -2.66 27.01 3.29
C GLN A 6 -3.65 26.07 3.97
N HIS A 7 -4.20 26.48 5.10
CA HIS A 7 -5.25 25.74 5.78
C HIS A 7 -6.60 26.07 5.15
N THR A 8 -7.37 25.03 4.84
CA THR A 8 -8.74 25.16 4.32
C THR A 8 -9.68 24.33 5.18
N SER A 9 -10.97 24.67 5.17
CA SER A 9 -11.98 23.98 5.98
C SER A 9 -13.02 23.34 5.07
N ILE A 10 -13.25 22.04 5.25
CA ILE A 10 -14.28 21.29 4.54
C ILE A 10 -15.49 21.04 5.46
N ARG A 11 -16.69 21.04 4.89
CA ARG A 11 -17.89 20.63 5.63
C ARG A 11 -18.03 19.12 5.61
N VAL A 12 -18.18 18.52 6.78
CA VAL A 12 -18.45 17.09 6.98
C VAL A 12 -19.63 16.93 7.93
N SER A 13 -20.24 15.74 7.96
CA SER A 13 -21.25 15.43 8.97
C SER A 13 -20.61 15.41 10.37
N THR A 14 -21.39 15.69 11.41
CA THR A 14 -20.94 15.63 12.81
C THR A 14 -20.41 14.24 13.15
N VAL A 15 -21.12 13.19 12.70
CA VAL A 15 -20.71 11.79 12.88
C VAL A 15 -19.33 11.51 12.27
N THR A 16 -19.04 12.03 11.07
CA THR A 16 -17.72 11.84 10.43
C THR A 16 -16.64 12.59 11.19
N ARG A 17 -16.89 13.84 11.59
CA ARG A 17 -15.96 14.61 12.43
C ARG A 17 -15.63 13.84 13.72
N ASP A 18 -16.64 13.29 14.40
CA ASP A 18 -16.47 12.61 15.68
C ASP A 18 -15.67 11.31 15.52
N LYS A 19 -15.87 10.58 14.41
CA LYS A 19 -15.02 9.43 14.06
C LYS A 19 -13.56 9.82 13.86
N ILE A 20 -13.30 10.89 13.12
CA ILE A 20 -11.93 11.38 12.89
C ILE A 20 -11.30 11.85 14.20
N ALA A 21 -12.06 12.54 15.04
CA ALA A 21 -11.60 12.99 16.36
C ALA A 21 -11.22 11.79 17.25
N HIS A 22 -12.05 10.74 17.29
CA HIS A 22 -11.77 9.54 18.05
C HIS A 22 -10.47 8.84 17.60
N ILE A 23 -10.26 8.70 16.29
CA ILE A 23 -9.02 8.10 15.74
C ILE A 23 -7.81 8.98 16.09
N ALA A 24 -7.95 10.30 15.94
CA ALA A 24 -6.90 11.26 16.26
C ALA A 24 -6.49 11.20 17.75
N GLU A 25 -7.46 11.06 18.65
CA GLU A 25 -7.21 10.87 20.09
C GLU A 25 -6.49 9.55 20.36
N GLN A 26 -6.90 8.45 19.73
CA GLN A 26 -6.29 7.12 19.90
C GLN A 26 -4.84 7.08 19.41
N GLU A 27 -4.53 7.81 18.34
CA GLU A 27 -3.19 7.86 17.73
C GLU A 27 -2.32 9.00 18.28
N GLU A 28 -2.83 9.83 19.19
CA GLU A 28 -2.16 11.05 19.69
C GLU A 28 -1.73 12.00 18.54
N ARG A 29 -2.54 12.08 17.48
CA ARG A 29 -2.29 12.87 16.26
C ARG A 29 -3.31 13.97 16.09
N SER A 30 -3.02 14.93 15.22
CA SER A 30 -4.03 15.92 14.81
C SER A 30 -5.04 15.31 13.84
N MET A 31 -6.29 15.81 13.85
CA MET A 31 -7.32 15.37 12.90
C MET A 31 -6.86 15.55 11.44
N THR A 32 -6.11 16.62 11.14
CA THR A 32 -5.53 16.85 9.80
C THR A 32 -4.55 15.76 9.43
N ALA A 33 -3.63 15.38 10.33
CA ALA A 33 -2.64 14.34 10.05
C ALA A 33 -3.28 12.96 9.81
N VAL A 34 -4.38 12.65 10.52
CA VAL A 34 -5.17 11.43 10.29
C VAL A 34 -5.83 11.46 8.91
N ILE A 35 -6.41 12.60 8.51
CA ILE A 35 -7.02 12.76 7.19
C ILE A 35 -5.97 12.62 6.08
N ASP A 36 -4.82 13.28 6.22
CA ASP A 36 -3.75 13.25 5.21
C ASP A 36 -3.25 11.82 4.98
N ASP A 37 -3.01 11.08 6.06
CA ASP A 37 -2.59 9.67 5.98
C ASP A 37 -3.69 8.79 5.37
N ALA A 38 -4.94 8.96 5.79
CA ALA A 38 -6.07 8.23 5.20
C ALA A 38 -6.21 8.48 3.69
N VAL A 39 -5.98 9.72 3.23
CA VAL A 39 -5.99 10.10 1.81
C VAL A 39 -4.85 9.42 1.06
N GLU A 40 -3.63 9.41 1.61
CA GLU A 40 -2.49 8.75 0.97
C GLU A 40 -2.68 7.22 0.90
N GLN A 41 -3.20 6.60 1.96
CA GLN A 41 -3.53 5.17 1.94
C GLN A 41 -4.60 4.86 0.88
N TYR A 42 -5.64 5.70 0.77
CA TYR A 42 -6.67 5.55 -0.24
C TYR A 42 -6.09 5.70 -1.66
N ARG A 43 -5.24 6.70 -1.88
CA ARG A 43 -4.56 6.93 -3.16
C ARG A 43 -3.68 5.74 -3.54
N LYS A 44 -2.90 5.21 -2.59
CA LYS A 44 -2.07 4.02 -2.79
C LYS A 44 -2.91 2.81 -3.16
N LYS A 45 -4.03 2.59 -2.45
CA LYS A 45 -4.98 1.51 -2.78
C LYS A 45 -5.51 1.64 -4.21
N GLN A 46 -5.98 2.83 -4.59
CA GLN A 46 -6.48 3.10 -5.95
C GLN A 46 -5.40 2.90 -7.03
N PHE A 47 -4.15 3.28 -6.73
CA PHE A 47 -3.04 3.03 -7.64
C PHE A 47 -2.83 1.52 -7.86
N TRP A 48 -2.79 0.73 -6.79
CA TRP A 48 -2.60 -0.72 -6.90
C TRP A 48 -3.77 -1.45 -7.57
N GLU A 49 -5.00 -0.99 -7.36
CA GLU A 49 -6.17 -1.52 -8.07
C GLU A 49 -6.01 -1.33 -9.58
N LYS A 50 -5.60 -0.14 -10.03
CA LYS A 50 -5.34 0.13 -11.44
C LYS A 50 -4.18 -0.70 -11.99
N VAL A 51 -3.08 -0.83 -11.25
CA VAL A 51 -1.95 -1.68 -11.66
C VAL A 51 -2.40 -3.13 -11.84
N ARG A 52 -3.21 -3.65 -10.90
CA ARG A 52 -3.76 -5.00 -10.99
C ARG A 52 -4.62 -5.19 -12.24
N GLU A 53 -5.52 -4.26 -12.52
CA GLU A 53 -6.35 -4.31 -13.74
C GLU A 53 -5.50 -4.32 -15.02
N GLN A 54 -4.44 -3.49 -15.06
CA GLN A 54 -3.52 -3.44 -16.20
C GLN A 54 -2.75 -4.75 -16.37
N VAL A 55 -2.26 -5.33 -15.28
CA VAL A 55 -1.57 -6.63 -15.31
C VAL A 55 -2.50 -7.73 -15.83
N GLU A 56 -3.73 -7.80 -15.32
CA GLU A 56 -4.71 -8.80 -15.78
C GLU A 56 -5.09 -8.59 -17.25
N ARG A 57 -5.14 -7.34 -17.70
CA ARG A 57 -5.32 -7.02 -19.11
C ARG A 57 -4.16 -7.52 -19.97
N THR A 58 -2.92 -7.22 -19.60
CA THR A 58 -1.72 -7.67 -20.31
C THR A 58 -1.64 -9.20 -20.37
N LYS A 59 -1.92 -9.89 -19.26
CA LYS A 59 -1.98 -11.36 -19.23
C LYS A 59 -2.95 -11.95 -20.26
N ARG A 60 -4.09 -11.29 -20.47
CA ARG A 60 -5.13 -11.76 -21.39
C ARG A 60 -4.81 -11.41 -22.84
N GLU A 61 -4.29 -10.21 -23.08
CA GLU A 61 -4.08 -9.66 -24.43
C GLU A 61 -2.72 -10.06 -25.02
N ASP A 62 -1.71 -10.29 -24.18
CA ASP A 62 -0.37 -10.72 -24.57
C ASP A 62 0.21 -11.75 -23.59
N PRO A 63 -0.22 -13.02 -23.69
CA PRO A 63 0.28 -14.08 -22.82
C PRO A 63 1.77 -14.39 -23.02
N GLU A 64 2.28 -14.25 -24.25
CA GLU A 64 3.68 -14.53 -24.58
C GLU A 64 4.61 -13.46 -24.03
N GLY A 65 4.28 -12.18 -24.21
CA GLY A 65 5.03 -11.07 -23.61
C GLY A 65 4.98 -11.10 -22.09
N TRP A 66 3.84 -11.48 -21.50
CA TRP A 66 3.74 -11.69 -20.05
C TRP A 66 4.65 -12.82 -19.55
N ALA A 67 4.72 -13.94 -20.28
CA ALA A 67 5.62 -15.04 -19.94
C ALA A 67 7.10 -14.64 -20.07
N GLY A 68 7.45 -13.87 -21.10
CA GLY A 68 8.79 -13.30 -21.27
C GLY A 68 9.19 -12.39 -20.09
N TYR A 69 8.30 -11.49 -19.68
CA TYR A 69 8.50 -10.65 -18.49
C TYR A 69 8.73 -11.48 -17.22
N LEU A 70 7.96 -12.55 -17.00
CA LEU A 70 8.15 -13.43 -15.83
C LEU A 70 9.51 -14.15 -15.86
N ALA A 71 9.97 -14.56 -17.04
CA ALA A 71 11.29 -15.16 -17.21
C ALA A 71 12.42 -14.17 -16.89
N GLU A 72 12.30 -12.91 -17.35
CA GLU A 72 13.25 -11.84 -16.99
C GLU A 72 13.26 -11.56 -15.48
N VAL A 73 12.08 -11.52 -14.85
CA VAL A 73 11.97 -11.31 -13.39
C VAL A 73 12.62 -12.45 -12.61
N GLU A 74 12.47 -13.69 -13.05
CA GLU A 74 13.13 -14.87 -12.45
C GLU A 74 14.65 -14.85 -12.66
N GLU A 75 15.13 -14.38 -13.81
CA GLU A 75 16.56 -14.23 -14.07
C GLU A 75 17.21 -13.19 -13.15
N ILE A 76 16.54 -12.04 -12.95
CA ILE A 76 17.07 -10.92 -12.14
C ILE A 76 16.97 -11.21 -10.64
N ASN A 77 15.83 -11.73 -10.17
CA ASN A 77 15.56 -11.90 -8.74
C ASN A 77 15.83 -13.33 -8.24
N GLY A 78 16.19 -14.24 -9.14
CA GLY A 78 16.28 -15.67 -8.87
C GLY A 78 14.91 -16.34 -8.81
N PRO A 79 14.89 -17.69 -8.78
CA PRO A 79 13.64 -18.44 -8.65
C PRO A 79 12.96 -18.09 -7.31
N PRO A 80 11.62 -18.00 -7.28
CA PRO A 80 10.90 -17.74 -6.04
C PRO A 80 11.26 -18.84 -5.02
N SER A 81 11.69 -18.41 -3.84
CA SER A 81 12.09 -19.34 -2.78
C SER A 81 10.90 -20.20 -2.37
N ARG A 82 10.96 -21.51 -2.67
CA ARG A 82 9.92 -22.50 -2.30
C ARG A 82 9.79 -22.70 -0.80
N THR A 83 10.84 -22.39 -0.06
CA THR A 83 10.84 -22.28 1.40
C THR A 83 10.84 -20.79 1.72
N HIS A 84 9.79 -20.31 2.40
CA HIS A 84 9.73 -18.98 3.00
C HIS A 84 10.70 -18.89 4.19
N ARG A 85 11.97 -19.25 3.96
CA ARG A 85 13.00 -19.28 4.97
C ARG A 85 13.73 -17.95 4.86
N ILE A 86 13.52 -17.11 5.86
CA ILE A 86 14.27 -15.88 6.05
C ILE A 86 15.76 -16.22 5.98
N ALA A 87 16.56 -15.40 5.31
CA ALA A 87 18.00 -15.58 5.37
C ALA A 87 18.46 -15.47 6.85
N PRO A 88 19.34 -16.36 7.36
CA PRO A 88 19.55 -16.52 8.81
C PRO A 88 19.90 -15.23 9.55
N GLU A 89 20.57 -14.28 8.88
CA GLU A 89 20.94 -12.99 9.43
C GLU A 89 19.76 -12.01 9.63
N TRP A 90 18.60 -12.33 9.08
CA TRP A 90 17.35 -11.58 9.23
C TRP A 90 16.33 -12.28 10.14
N GLU A 91 16.65 -13.49 10.63
CA GLU A 91 15.80 -14.26 11.53
C GLU A 91 15.67 -13.53 12.88
N GLY A 92 14.45 -13.16 13.26
CA GLY A 92 14.17 -12.35 14.46
C GLY A 92 14.24 -10.83 14.26
N LEU A 93 14.63 -10.34 13.07
CA LEU A 93 14.56 -8.91 12.71
C LEU A 93 13.29 -8.55 11.94
N ILE A 94 12.66 -9.54 11.30
CA ILE A 94 11.43 -9.36 10.51
C ILE A 94 10.36 -10.28 11.09
N ASP A 95 9.27 -9.67 11.61
CA ASP A 95 8.08 -10.40 12.02
C ASP A 95 7.11 -10.45 10.85
N PHE A 96 6.85 -11.65 10.32
CA PHE A 96 5.77 -11.83 9.36
C PHE A 96 4.45 -11.95 10.11
N PRO A 97 3.38 -11.23 9.70
CA PRO A 97 2.06 -11.48 10.25
C PRO A 97 1.71 -12.95 9.99
N GLN A 98 1.49 -13.73 11.06
CA GLN A 98 1.08 -15.12 10.94
C GLN A 98 -0.25 -15.16 10.18
N GLY A 99 -0.20 -15.55 8.91
CA GLY A 99 -1.39 -15.75 8.11
C GLY A 99 -2.21 -16.89 8.70
N GLU A 100 -3.43 -16.58 9.14
CA GLU A 100 -4.50 -17.56 9.29
C GLU A 100 -4.67 -18.29 7.94
N ARG A 101 -4.59 -19.62 7.99
CA ARG A 101 -4.81 -20.50 6.83
C ARG A 101 -6.27 -20.57 6.44
#